data_AF-A0A1G8TP19-F1
#
_entry.id   AF-A0A1G8TP19-F1
#
_cell.length_a   1.000
_cell.length_b   1.000
_cell.length_c   1.000
_cell.angle_alpha   90.00
_cell.angle_beta   90.00
_cell.angle_gamma   90.00
#
_symmetry.space_group_name_H-M   'P 1'
#
loop_
_entity.id
_entity.type
_entity.pdbx_description
1 polymer ?
#
loop_
_entity_poly.entity_id
_entity_poly.type
_entity_poly.pdbx_seq_one_letter_code
_entity_poly.pdbx_strand_id
1 'polypeptide(L)'
;MRQSQWKSRLAATVLLRRHDPGLMANIEPRNTDPKKSRGSTESAKDADVDQGRLYRDRLIAAIYEAASNPHAYWDFVRALSKYLELSAVKSWKIGDLSEIDIGVLEADRGLALHFENLNKKLESAPDRIIPGSLRERISQRPGIAVLIDEHGKVASSSQEARTALNGAALNPSQLSQMLHAEDAVSLRRALTEHVIHKRAVAPRILRGDGFHIIVRTLRRNFGNEDFLCLETLAVDWSSDVEAVLTSSFKLTTAELRVLKELVGGETVKCISRRYKRSEGTIRNQIKSLLAKTSAGNLANLNRIVALIADNIAGGPKPTSLLSGASTSLDIITLSDGRTLEVRLQGPPDGSPVLFIHGMLFGSELPKSTLECLEKYRLRLIAPARPNFGMSDPSPGLPDHEPDRFVDDLVSLLDHYGVDRTICLTNITGSVYGYALAAKAPSRVAGLVNAASIVPVLKAKQFVSMPPTQRLLSFLMRFMPALLPPLFQSGIAQIRASGEIPFFDTLYERGSCDHLITQRTDLSDLMKRSLHFATDQGYVGAFTDTFHIVRDWSSYANRVCTAGLPSIHVHGLMDPQYGFDDVAEFTKRFENIQLRGVENAGQLLLFQEPEPVFQAVAELLT
;
A
#
# COMPACT_ATOMS: atom_id res chain seq x y z
N MET A 1 -33.31 -33.96 -22.37
CA MET A 1 -32.62 -34.78 -23.39
C MET A 1 -31.52 -33.93 -24.02
N ARG A 2 -30.24 -34.26 -23.77
CA ARG A 2 -28.95 -33.66 -24.23
C ARG A 2 -28.02 -33.40 -23.03
N GLN A 3 -27.26 -34.42 -22.64
CA GLN A 3 -26.19 -34.32 -21.63
C GLN A 3 -25.01 -35.26 -21.92
N SER A 4 -24.74 -35.62 -23.19
CA SER A 4 -23.81 -36.73 -23.50
C SER A 4 -22.73 -36.46 -24.56
N GLN A 5 -22.22 -35.23 -24.73
CA GLN A 5 -21.18 -34.96 -25.75
C GLN A 5 -19.86 -34.33 -25.25
N TRP A 6 -19.57 -34.37 -23.95
CA TRP A 6 -18.32 -33.78 -23.42
C TRP A 6 -17.24 -34.79 -22.94
N LYS A 7 -17.43 -36.10 -23.13
CA LYS A 7 -16.50 -37.14 -22.60
C LYS A 7 -15.46 -37.72 -23.57
N SER A 8 -15.36 -37.26 -24.82
CA SER A 8 -14.60 -37.97 -25.86
C SER A 8 -13.38 -37.25 -26.46
N ARG A 9 -12.73 -36.33 -25.74
CA ARG A 9 -11.53 -35.62 -26.28
C ARG A 9 -10.28 -35.52 -25.40
N LEU A 10 -10.15 -36.32 -24.34
CA LEU A 10 -8.94 -36.33 -23.47
C LEU A 10 -8.22 -37.69 -23.37
N ALA A 11 -8.46 -38.59 -24.33
CA ALA A 11 -7.77 -39.88 -24.42
C ALA A 11 -7.03 -40.02 -25.76
N ALA A 12 -6.01 -39.20 -25.98
CA ALA A 12 -4.94 -39.44 -26.96
C ALA A 12 -3.87 -38.36 -26.82
N THR A 13 -2.77 -38.66 -26.10
CA THR A 13 -1.37 -38.34 -26.45
C THR A 13 -0.48 -38.76 -25.26
N VAL A 14 -0.26 -40.06 -25.10
CA VAL A 14 0.90 -40.64 -24.42
C VAL A 14 1.28 -41.87 -25.23
N LEU A 15 2.39 -41.81 -25.97
CA LEU A 15 3.29 -42.93 -26.30
C LEU A 15 4.36 -42.51 -27.32
N LEU A 16 5.52 -43.18 -27.22
CA LEU A 16 6.80 -43.06 -27.94
C LEU A 16 7.82 -42.17 -27.20
N ARG A 17 8.92 -42.68 -26.61
CA ARG A 17 9.87 -43.68 -27.13
C ARG A 17 10.50 -44.55 -26.02
N ARG A 18 10.84 -45.80 -26.38
CA ARG A 18 11.66 -46.76 -25.64
C ARG A 18 13.02 -46.99 -26.34
N HIS A 19 13.98 -47.42 -25.53
CA HIS A 19 15.22 -48.20 -25.79
C HIS A 19 16.49 -47.52 -26.34
N ASP A 20 17.56 -47.56 -25.53
CA ASP A 20 18.72 -48.45 -25.78
C ASP A 20 19.48 -48.78 -24.46
N PRO A 21 20.02 -50.01 -24.23
CA PRO A 21 20.77 -50.41 -23.03
C PRO A 21 22.26 -50.70 -23.27
N GLY A 22 23.14 -50.52 -22.27
CA GLY A 22 24.48 -51.12 -22.30
C GLY A 22 25.57 -50.60 -21.35
N LEU A 23 25.97 -51.48 -20.44
CA LEU A 23 27.32 -51.75 -19.91
C LEU A 23 27.89 -51.09 -18.62
N MET A 24 28.37 -52.01 -17.76
CA MET A 24 29.43 -51.93 -16.71
C MET A 24 29.03 -51.38 -15.33
N ALA A 25 29.36 -51.97 -14.18
CA ALA A 25 29.91 -53.27 -13.80
C ALA A 25 29.77 -53.41 -12.25
N ASN A 26 29.83 -54.65 -11.78
CA ASN A 26 29.82 -55.17 -10.39
C ASN A 26 30.53 -54.33 -9.31
N ILE A 27 30.04 -54.45 -8.05
CA ILE A 27 30.75 -55.04 -6.88
C ILE A 27 29.77 -55.09 -5.69
N GLU A 28 29.40 -56.30 -5.25
CA GLU A 28 29.01 -56.59 -3.85
C GLU A 28 30.28 -56.89 -3.03
N PRO A 29 30.21 -56.80 -1.69
CA PRO A 29 30.29 -58.06 -0.95
C PRO A 29 29.30 -58.20 0.23
N ARG A 30 29.05 -59.48 0.53
CA ARG A 30 28.20 -60.04 1.60
C ARG A 30 28.74 -59.85 3.03
N ASN A 31 27.77 -59.82 3.96
CA ASN A 31 27.59 -60.72 5.12
C ASN A 31 27.64 -60.16 6.58
N THR A 32 26.57 -60.54 7.33
CA THR A 32 26.43 -60.88 8.77
C THR A 32 26.66 -59.81 9.86
N ASP A 33 25.61 -59.42 10.60
CA ASP A 33 25.21 -60.02 11.91
C ASP A 33 23.97 -59.33 12.54
N PRO A 34 22.99 -60.04 13.15
CA PRO A 34 21.77 -59.42 13.69
C PRO A 34 21.76 -59.40 15.23
N LYS A 35 22.41 -58.41 15.86
CA LYS A 35 22.15 -58.09 17.29
C LYS A 35 22.42 -56.61 17.59
N LYS A 36 21.36 -55.79 17.63
CA LYS A 36 21.14 -54.62 18.52
C LYS A 36 19.90 -53.83 18.06
N SER A 37 18.71 -54.28 18.46
CA SER A 37 17.48 -53.48 18.37
C SER A 37 16.95 -53.19 19.77
N ARG A 38 17.57 -52.21 20.44
CA ARG A 38 16.98 -51.56 21.62
C ARG A 38 17.43 -50.11 21.87
N GLY A 39 18.07 -49.45 20.89
CA GLY A 39 18.56 -48.07 21.01
C GLY A 39 18.06 -47.09 19.94
N SER A 40 17.19 -47.49 19.02
CA SER A 40 16.82 -46.68 17.84
C SER A 40 15.68 -45.68 18.09
N THR A 41 14.99 -45.74 19.23
CA THR A 41 13.87 -44.84 19.57
C THR A 41 14.28 -43.65 20.43
N GLU A 42 15.38 -43.75 21.19
CA GLU A 42 15.92 -42.62 21.97
C GLU A 42 16.75 -41.68 21.09
N SER A 43 17.62 -42.22 20.22
CA SER A 43 18.46 -41.37 19.34
C SER A 43 17.68 -40.55 18.32
N ALA A 44 16.52 -41.03 17.88
CA ALA A 44 15.63 -40.30 16.97
C ALA A 44 14.88 -39.17 17.69
N LYS A 45 14.47 -39.38 18.94
CA LYS A 45 13.84 -38.35 19.77
C LYS A 45 14.84 -37.27 20.17
N ASP A 46 16.06 -37.65 20.54
CA ASP A 46 17.11 -36.70 20.88
C ASP A 46 17.51 -35.84 19.67
N ALA A 47 17.60 -36.42 18.47
CA ALA A 47 17.89 -35.68 17.24
C ALA A 47 16.76 -34.70 16.83
N ASP A 48 15.50 -35.07 17.08
CA ASP A 48 14.33 -34.22 16.80
C ASP A 48 14.24 -33.04 17.78
N VAL A 49 14.59 -33.27 19.05
CA VAL A 49 14.70 -32.23 20.09
C VAL A 49 15.86 -31.26 19.78
N ASP A 50 17.00 -31.76 19.32
CA ASP A 50 18.17 -30.94 18.98
C ASP A 50 17.94 -30.08 17.71
N GLN A 51 17.24 -30.64 16.71
CA GLN A 51 16.79 -29.87 15.56
C GLN A 51 15.77 -28.79 15.95
N GLY A 52 14.79 -29.11 16.80
CA GLY A 52 13.80 -28.14 17.27
C GLY A 52 14.43 -26.91 17.95
N ARG A 53 15.48 -27.13 18.77
CA ARG A 53 16.26 -26.04 19.39
C ARG A 53 17.01 -25.20 18.36
N LEU A 54 17.65 -25.82 17.38
CA LEU A 54 18.38 -25.12 16.32
C LEU A 54 17.48 -24.16 15.52
N TYR A 55 16.28 -24.61 15.12
CA TYR A 55 15.35 -23.76 14.36
C TYR A 55 14.72 -22.65 15.21
N ARG A 56 14.50 -22.92 16.49
CA ARG A 56 14.09 -21.89 17.46
C ARG A 56 15.14 -20.79 17.57
N ASP A 57 16.41 -21.13 17.71
CA ASP A 57 17.49 -20.14 17.81
C ASP A 57 17.67 -19.35 16.51
N ARG A 58 17.50 -19.99 15.35
CA ARG A 58 17.46 -19.30 14.04
C ARG A 58 16.30 -18.33 13.93
N LEU A 59 15.12 -18.70 14.40
CA LEU A 59 13.96 -17.80 14.42
C LEU A 59 14.22 -16.59 15.33
N ILE A 60 14.79 -16.81 16.52
CA ILE A 60 15.15 -15.71 17.44
C ILE A 60 16.16 -14.77 16.78
N ALA A 61 17.19 -15.30 16.13
CA ALA A 61 18.16 -14.49 15.38
C ALA A 61 17.46 -13.66 14.29
N ALA A 62 16.57 -14.29 13.49
CA ALA A 62 15.84 -13.61 12.43
C ALA A 62 14.88 -12.52 12.95
N ILE A 63 14.26 -12.71 14.12
CA ILE A 63 13.43 -11.69 14.79
C ILE A 63 14.27 -10.44 15.10
N TYR A 64 15.45 -10.61 15.69
CA TYR A 64 16.32 -9.48 16.03
C TYR A 64 16.96 -8.82 14.81
N GLU A 65 17.26 -9.61 13.77
CA GLU A 65 17.73 -9.10 12.50
C GLU A 65 16.65 -8.25 11.83
N ALA A 66 15.40 -8.73 11.76
CA ALA A 66 14.26 -7.98 11.22
C ALA A 66 13.96 -6.69 12.00
N ALA A 67 14.25 -6.67 13.31
CA ALA A 67 14.14 -5.45 14.12
C ALA A 67 15.13 -4.35 13.67
N SER A 68 16.30 -4.76 13.18
CA SER A 68 17.45 -3.87 12.94
C SER A 68 17.65 -3.58 11.44
N ASN A 69 17.27 -4.52 10.58
CA ASN A 69 17.44 -4.50 9.13
C ASN A 69 16.10 -4.83 8.45
N PRO A 70 15.42 -3.83 7.84
CA PRO A 70 14.18 -4.06 7.10
C PRO A 70 14.29 -5.08 5.96
N HIS A 71 15.48 -5.28 5.38
CA HIS A 71 15.68 -6.24 4.29
C HIS A 71 15.62 -7.71 4.78
N ALA A 72 15.73 -7.95 6.09
CA ALA A 72 15.69 -9.30 6.68
C ALA A 72 14.27 -9.86 6.87
N TYR A 73 13.23 -9.14 6.45
CA TYR A 73 11.84 -9.60 6.55
C TYR A 73 11.62 -11.00 5.93
N TRP A 74 12.25 -11.27 4.77
CA TRP A 74 12.10 -12.54 4.09
C TRP A 74 12.70 -13.71 4.89
N ASP A 75 13.84 -13.48 5.53
CA ASP A 75 14.48 -14.47 6.40
C ASP A 75 13.66 -14.73 7.65
N PHE A 76 13.04 -13.68 8.20
CA PHE A 76 12.10 -13.81 9.30
C PHE A 76 10.86 -14.64 8.93
N VAL A 77 10.20 -14.34 7.81
CA VAL A 77 9.04 -15.13 7.31
C VAL A 77 9.44 -16.60 7.08
N ARG A 78 10.59 -16.84 6.43
CA ARG A 78 11.13 -18.21 6.21
C ARG A 78 11.38 -18.94 7.52
N ALA A 79 12.07 -18.31 8.45
CA ALA A 79 12.45 -18.93 9.72
C ALA A 79 11.21 -19.29 10.53
N LEU A 80 10.20 -18.40 10.57
CA LEU A 80 8.94 -18.65 11.25
C LEU A 80 8.15 -19.78 10.60
N SER A 81 8.00 -19.74 9.27
CA SER A 81 7.32 -20.81 8.54
C SER A 81 8.01 -22.16 8.76
N LYS A 82 9.34 -22.21 8.76
CA LYS A 82 10.10 -23.46 8.95
C LYS A 82 10.00 -23.99 10.38
N TYR A 83 10.02 -23.09 11.37
CA TYR A 83 9.83 -23.46 12.76
C TYR A 83 8.44 -24.09 12.97
N LEU A 84 7.37 -23.46 12.49
CA LEU A 84 6.00 -23.99 12.59
C LEU A 84 5.82 -25.34 11.85
N GLU A 85 6.45 -25.48 10.69
CA GLU A 85 6.43 -26.73 9.92
C GLU A 85 6.96 -27.92 10.74
N LEU A 86 7.98 -27.69 11.58
CA LEU A 86 8.61 -28.73 12.39
C LEU A 86 7.93 -28.91 13.74
N SER A 87 7.54 -27.81 14.40
CA SER A 87 7.05 -27.85 15.78
C SER A 87 5.56 -28.18 15.91
N ALA A 88 4.71 -27.72 14.97
CA ALA A 88 3.25 -27.77 15.13
C ALA A 88 2.52 -28.55 14.03
N VAL A 89 3.06 -28.57 12.82
CA VAL A 89 2.33 -28.98 11.60
C VAL A 89 2.91 -30.25 10.95
N LYS A 90 4.14 -30.66 11.30
CA LYS A 90 4.83 -31.85 10.77
C LYS A 90 4.81 -31.92 9.23
N SER A 91 5.42 -30.92 8.58
CA SER A 91 5.56 -30.83 7.12
C SER A 91 4.28 -30.57 6.31
N TRP A 92 3.29 -29.88 6.89
CA TRP A 92 2.03 -29.51 6.20
C TRP A 92 1.28 -30.70 5.60
N LYS A 93 1.51 -31.90 6.13
CA LYS A 93 0.78 -33.13 5.78
C LYS A 93 -0.38 -33.34 6.74
N ILE A 94 -1.23 -32.31 6.84
CA ILE A 94 -2.35 -32.29 7.78
C ILE A 94 -3.61 -32.79 7.05
N GLY A 95 -4.23 -33.86 7.56
CA GLY A 95 -5.54 -34.33 7.11
C GLY A 95 -6.69 -33.57 7.77
N ASP A 96 -6.57 -33.32 9.07
CA ASP A 96 -7.54 -32.64 9.92
C ASP A 96 -6.90 -31.58 10.83
N LEU A 97 -7.60 -30.49 11.14
CA LEU A 97 -7.06 -29.40 11.98
C LEU A 97 -6.76 -29.86 13.42
N SER A 98 -7.36 -30.95 13.90
CA SER A 98 -7.06 -31.54 15.22
C SER A 98 -5.67 -32.18 15.30
N GLU A 99 -5.01 -32.43 14.18
CA GLU A 99 -3.62 -32.94 14.13
C GLU A 99 -2.58 -31.84 14.45
N ILE A 100 -3.00 -30.57 14.51
CA ILE A 100 -2.13 -29.44 14.79
C ILE A 100 -1.86 -29.36 16.30
N ASP A 101 -0.59 -29.41 16.68
CA ASP A 101 -0.17 -29.27 18.08
C ASP A 101 0.38 -27.85 18.33
N ILE A 102 -0.49 -26.96 18.82
CA ILE A 102 -0.10 -25.61 19.25
C ILE A 102 0.44 -25.57 20.68
N GLY A 103 0.29 -26.65 21.46
CA GLY A 103 0.70 -26.69 22.86
C GLY A 103 2.21 -26.54 23.01
N VAL A 104 2.99 -27.03 22.03
CA VAL A 104 4.44 -26.84 21.95
C VAL A 104 4.82 -25.36 21.82
N LEU A 105 4.03 -24.58 21.09
CA LEU A 105 4.24 -23.14 20.89
C LEU A 105 3.82 -22.32 22.10
N GLU A 106 2.67 -22.65 22.71
CA GLU A 106 2.20 -22.00 23.95
C GLU A 106 3.13 -22.27 25.13
N ALA A 107 3.77 -23.44 25.16
CA ALA A 107 4.77 -23.79 26.16
C ALA A 107 6.09 -22.99 25.99
N ASP A 108 6.38 -22.48 24.80
CA ASP A 108 7.57 -21.67 24.51
C ASP A 108 7.35 -20.19 24.86
N ARG A 109 7.13 -19.91 26.15
CA ARG A 109 6.98 -18.53 26.66
C ARG A 109 8.16 -17.61 26.31
N GLY A 110 9.35 -18.18 26.11
CA GLY A 110 10.52 -17.42 25.70
C GLY A 110 10.39 -16.86 24.29
N LEU A 111 9.82 -17.62 23.35
CA LEU A 111 9.61 -17.17 21.98
C LEU A 111 8.60 -16.02 21.90
N ALA A 112 7.47 -16.11 22.62
CA ALA A 112 6.46 -15.05 22.66
C ALA A 112 7.06 -13.69 23.10
N LEU A 113 7.97 -13.70 24.07
CA LEU A 113 8.67 -12.49 24.54
C LEU A 113 9.54 -11.87 23.44
N HIS A 114 10.18 -12.68 22.58
CA HIS A 114 10.96 -12.15 21.45
C HIS A 114 10.08 -11.44 20.42
N PHE A 115 8.89 -11.98 20.13
CA PHE A 115 7.91 -11.32 19.26
C PHE A 115 7.36 -10.03 19.88
N GLU A 116 7.04 -10.03 21.17
CA GLU A 116 6.60 -8.82 21.88
C GLU A 116 7.69 -7.73 21.87
N ASN A 117 8.95 -8.11 22.07
CA ASN A 117 10.09 -7.20 22.00
C ASN A 117 10.28 -6.62 20.59
N LEU A 118 10.10 -7.44 19.55
CA LEU A 118 10.12 -6.95 18.16
C LEU A 118 8.98 -5.95 17.94
N ASN A 119 7.76 -6.29 18.35
CA ASN A 119 6.60 -5.41 18.21
C ASN A 119 6.84 -4.07 18.92
N LYS A 120 7.29 -4.09 20.18
CA LYS A 120 7.64 -2.87 20.92
C LYS A 120 8.73 -2.06 20.23
N LYS A 121 9.79 -2.69 19.71
CA LYS A 121 10.87 -2.00 18.98
C LYS A 121 10.37 -1.35 17.69
N LEU A 122 9.46 -2.01 16.97
CA LEU A 122 8.88 -1.50 15.73
C LEU A 122 7.88 -0.37 16.00
N GLU A 123 7.10 -0.46 17.07
CA GLU A 123 6.18 0.59 17.55
C GLU A 123 6.93 1.80 18.10
N SER A 124 8.02 1.58 18.84
CA SER A 124 8.81 2.63 19.49
C SER A 124 9.87 3.25 18.59
N ALA A 125 9.91 2.95 17.28
CA ALA A 125 10.88 3.51 16.35
C ALA A 125 10.49 4.96 16.00
N PRO A 126 11.01 5.99 16.70
CA PRO A 126 10.46 7.36 16.66
C PRO A 126 10.83 8.12 15.38
N ASP A 127 11.73 7.55 14.57
CA ASP A 127 12.45 8.25 13.51
C ASP A 127 12.19 7.66 12.11
N ARG A 128 11.15 6.83 11.95
CA ARG A 128 10.78 6.36 10.60
C ARG A 128 9.91 7.38 9.90
N ILE A 129 10.58 8.16 9.06
CA ILE A 129 9.99 8.97 8.00
C ILE A 129 9.09 8.06 7.15
N ILE A 130 7.77 8.28 7.21
CA ILE A 130 6.77 7.53 6.44
C ILE A 130 6.87 7.97 4.97
N PRO A 131 7.02 7.07 3.98
CA PRO A 131 7.03 7.46 2.58
C PRO A 131 5.74 8.19 2.15
N GLY A 132 5.84 9.22 1.32
CA GLY A 132 4.75 10.13 0.98
C GLY A 132 4.36 11.13 2.08
N SER A 133 4.87 10.97 3.32
CA SER A 133 4.56 11.87 4.42
C SER A 133 5.25 13.23 4.27
N LEU A 134 4.73 14.20 5.01
CA LEU A 134 5.37 15.51 5.11
C LEU A 134 6.83 15.40 5.62
N ARG A 135 7.12 14.47 6.55
CA ARG A 135 8.47 14.24 7.06
C ARG A 135 9.42 13.76 5.96
N GLU A 136 8.95 12.94 5.01
CA GLU A 136 9.78 12.45 3.91
C GLU A 136 10.06 13.54 2.89
N ARG A 137 9.01 14.25 2.47
CA ARG A 137 9.15 15.37 1.53
C ARG A 137 10.15 16.40 2.04
N ILE A 138 10.14 16.70 3.34
CA ILE A 138 11.11 17.61 3.95
C ILE A 138 12.53 17.01 3.97
N SER A 139 12.67 15.71 4.20
CA SER A 139 13.98 15.06 4.23
C SER A 139 14.70 14.97 2.89
N GLN A 140 13.93 14.93 1.80
CA GLN A 140 14.42 14.85 0.42
C GLN A 140 14.50 16.22 -0.26
N ARG A 141 14.10 17.29 0.43
CA ARG A 141 14.07 18.63 -0.17
C ARG A 141 15.49 19.17 -0.41
N PRO A 142 15.77 19.75 -1.59
CA PRO A 142 17.04 20.44 -1.83
C PRO A 142 17.10 21.75 -1.01
N GLY A 143 18.27 22.03 -0.43
CA GLY A 143 18.49 23.20 0.43
C GLY A 143 18.10 22.96 1.88
N ILE A 144 18.17 23.98 2.74
CA ILE A 144 17.90 23.84 4.17
C ILE A 144 16.39 23.73 4.39
N ALA A 145 15.91 22.56 4.80
CA ALA A 145 14.54 22.34 5.23
C ALA A 145 14.51 21.65 6.60
N VAL A 146 13.70 22.15 7.53
CA VAL A 146 13.57 21.64 8.90
C VAL A 146 12.10 21.66 9.29
N LEU A 147 11.62 20.52 9.79
CA LEU A 147 10.29 20.36 10.35
C LEU A 147 10.40 20.21 11.86
N ILE A 148 9.66 21.05 12.60
CA ILE A 148 9.66 21.07 14.06
C ILE A 148 8.26 20.65 14.53
N ASP A 149 8.21 19.72 15.50
CA ASP A 149 6.97 19.29 16.13
C ASP A 149 6.48 20.28 17.19
N GLU A 150 5.30 20.00 17.72
CA GLU A 150 4.66 20.83 18.72
C GLU A 150 5.44 20.92 20.05
N HIS A 151 6.39 20.02 20.31
CA HIS A 151 7.25 20.02 21.49
C HIS A 151 8.58 20.77 21.25
N GLY A 152 8.79 21.29 20.04
CA GLY A 152 10.01 22.00 19.67
C GLY A 152 11.15 21.08 19.27
N LYS A 153 10.90 19.77 19.09
CA LYS A 153 11.90 18.81 18.60
C LYS A 153 11.86 18.77 17.07
N VAL A 154 13.01 18.55 16.45
CA VAL A 154 13.08 18.36 15.00
C VAL A 154 12.48 17.01 14.63
N ALA A 155 11.36 17.06 13.90
CA ALA A 155 10.62 15.90 13.42
C ALA A 155 11.16 15.35 12.10
N SER A 156 11.78 16.21 11.27
CA SER A 156 12.49 15.84 10.03
C SER A 156 13.36 16.99 9.54
N SER A 157 14.37 16.72 8.73
CA SER A 157 15.21 17.75 8.10
C SER A 157 15.81 17.26 6.78
N SER A 158 16.13 18.18 5.88
CA SER A 158 16.89 17.88 4.65
C SER A 158 18.34 17.51 4.95
N GLN A 159 19.04 16.98 3.94
CA GLN A 159 20.45 16.62 4.06
C GLN A 159 21.33 17.87 4.28
N GLU A 160 21.07 18.93 3.53
CA GLU A 160 21.78 20.20 3.62
C GLU A 160 21.55 20.87 4.98
N ALA A 161 20.34 20.75 5.55
CA ALA A 161 20.07 21.21 6.92
C ALA A 161 20.90 20.46 7.95
N ARG A 162 21.03 19.13 7.85
CA ARG A 162 21.88 18.33 8.76
C ARG A 162 23.35 18.71 8.66
N THR A 163 23.83 18.98 7.44
CA THR A 163 25.22 19.38 7.19
C THR A 163 25.49 20.81 7.67
N ALA A 164 24.56 21.75 7.44
CA ALA A 164 24.74 23.16 7.80
C ALA A 164 24.52 23.45 9.30
N LEU A 165 23.76 22.60 10.01
CA LEU A 165 23.32 22.83 11.40
C LEU A 165 23.83 21.76 12.39
N ASN A 166 25.01 21.19 12.11
CA ASN A 166 25.78 20.27 12.97
C ASN A 166 25.04 18.99 13.44
N GLY A 167 24.51 18.20 12.50
CA GLY A 167 24.21 16.79 12.72
C GLY A 167 23.02 16.49 13.65
N ALA A 168 23.08 15.37 14.39
CA ALA A 168 21.95 14.74 15.10
C ALA A 168 21.30 15.57 16.23
N ALA A 169 21.87 16.73 16.59
CA ALA A 169 21.35 17.65 17.60
C ALA A 169 21.02 19.03 16.97
N LEU A 170 20.18 19.03 15.94
CA LEU A 170 19.70 20.25 15.29
C LEU A 170 19.07 21.21 16.32
N ASN A 171 19.69 22.38 16.51
CA ASN A 171 19.18 23.43 17.38
C ASN A 171 18.71 24.64 16.54
N PRO A 172 17.39 24.93 16.49
CA PRO A 172 16.84 26.06 15.73
C PRO A 172 17.40 27.44 16.10
N SER A 173 18.06 27.59 17.25
CA SER A 173 18.75 28.83 17.63
C SER A 173 19.95 29.17 16.74
N GLN A 174 20.56 28.19 16.07
CA GLN A 174 21.65 28.42 15.12
C GLN A 174 21.17 29.05 13.81
N LEU A 175 19.98 28.68 13.34
CA LEU A 175 19.32 29.34 12.20
C LEU A 175 19.13 30.84 12.46
N SER A 176 18.91 31.25 13.71
CA SER A 176 18.81 32.68 14.06
C SER A 176 20.12 33.45 13.85
N GLN A 177 21.28 32.78 13.85
CA GLN A 177 22.59 33.41 13.66
C GLN A 177 22.90 33.66 12.17
N MET A 178 22.24 32.93 11.27
CA MET A 178 22.39 33.09 9.82
C MET A 178 21.40 34.10 9.22
N LEU A 179 20.48 34.62 10.03
CA LEU A 179 19.45 35.59 9.64
C LEU A 179 19.84 37.02 10.06
N HIS A 180 19.27 38.01 9.38
CA HIS A 180 19.36 39.41 9.81
C HIS A 180 18.72 39.60 11.19
N ALA A 181 19.22 40.57 11.96
CA ALA A 181 18.85 40.72 13.38
C ALA A 181 17.34 40.82 13.64
N GLU A 182 16.59 41.53 12.78
CA GLU A 182 15.14 41.65 12.86
C GLU A 182 14.42 40.33 12.55
N ASP A 183 14.92 39.57 11.57
CA ASP A 183 14.35 38.30 11.12
C ASP A 183 14.66 37.16 12.10
N ALA A 184 15.80 37.23 12.80
CA ALA A 184 16.14 36.36 13.92
C ALA A 184 15.15 36.51 15.10
N VAL A 185 14.69 37.74 15.39
CA VAL A 185 13.63 37.99 16.38
C VAL A 185 12.31 37.41 15.90
N SER A 186 11.98 37.58 14.62
CA SER A 186 10.77 37.03 14.00
C SER A 186 10.72 35.51 14.04
N LEU A 187 11.86 34.82 13.83
CA LEU A 187 12.00 33.38 13.98
C LEU A 187 11.71 32.91 15.42
N ARG A 188 12.30 33.57 16.42
CA ARG A 188 12.06 33.23 17.84
C ARG A 188 10.60 33.38 18.22
N ARG A 189 9.93 34.42 17.71
CA ARG A 189 8.49 34.62 17.90
C ARG A 189 7.66 33.49 17.27
N ALA A 190 7.99 33.08 16.04
CA ALA A 190 7.32 31.96 15.37
C ALA A 190 7.47 30.63 16.15
N LEU A 191 8.67 30.34 16.66
CA LEU A 191 8.92 29.17 17.52
C LEU A 191 8.09 29.25 18.82
N THR A 192 8.00 30.42 19.43
CA THR A 192 7.19 30.64 20.65
C THR A 192 5.70 30.45 20.38
N GLU A 193 5.19 31.02 19.29
CA GLU A 193 3.80 30.87 18.83
C GLU A 193 3.44 29.38 18.60
N HIS A 194 4.36 28.61 18.01
CA HIS A 194 4.15 27.19 17.72
C HIS A 194 4.28 26.28 18.96
N VAL A 195 5.40 26.37 19.69
CA VAL A 195 5.75 25.41 20.75
C VAL A 195 5.01 25.72 22.06
N ILE A 196 4.97 27.00 22.45
CA ILE A 196 4.38 27.42 23.74
C ILE A 196 2.88 27.68 23.58
N HIS A 197 2.50 28.45 22.56
CA HIS A 197 1.12 28.88 22.41
C HIS A 197 0.26 27.94 21.55
N LYS A 198 0.85 26.93 20.92
CA LYS A 198 0.15 25.95 20.06
C LYS A 198 -0.72 26.63 18.98
N ARG A 199 -0.22 27.74 18.43
CA ARG A 199 -0.91 28.52 17.39
C ARG A 199 -0.28 28.31 16.03
N ALA A 200 -1.13 28.29 15.00
CA ALA A 200 -0.68 28.31 13.62
C ALA A 200 0.07 29.62 13.32
N VAL A 201 1.27 29.48 12.78
CA VAL A 201 2.13 30.57 12.34
C VAL A 201 1.83 30.87 10.88
N ALA A 202 1.33 32.08 10.63
CA ALA A 202 1.12 32.57 9.27
C ALA A 202 2.46 32.57 8.50
N PRO A 203 2.47 32.25 7.19
CA PRO A 203 3.70 32.23 6.41
C PRO A 203 4.45 33.55 6.47
N ARG A 204 5.74 33.50 6.83
CA ARG A 204 6.65 34.65 6.93
C ARG A 204 7.97 34.33 6.24
N ILE A 205 8.54 35.31 5.55
CA ILE A 205 9.86 35.20 4.93
C ILE A 205 10.88 35.85 5.86
N LEU A 206 11.97 35.14 6.13
CA LEU A 206 13.10 35.57 6.94
C LEU A 206 14.32 35.71 6.04
N ARG A 207 15.03 36.83 6.16
CA ARG A 207 16.18 37.16 5.31
C ARG A 207 17.49 36.78 6.00
N GLY A 208 18.37 36.12 5.26
CA GLY A 208 19.76 35.88 5.63
C GLY A 208 20.72 36.41 4.57
N ASP A 209 22.02 36.31 4.84
CA ASP A 209 23.04 36.76 3.89
C ASP A 209 23.17 35.78 2.72
N GLY A 210 22.51 36.11 1.60
CA GLY A 210 22.55 35.33 0.37
C GLY A 210 21.48 34.22 0.25
N PHE A 211 20.54 34.13 1.19
CA PHE A 211 19.44 33.18 1.14
C PHE A 211 18.19 33.70 1.87
N HIS A 212 17.03 33.13 1.57
CA HIS A 212 15.76 33.43 2.24
C HIS A 212 15.12 32.14 2.74
N ILE A 213 14.53 32.19 3.94
CA ILE A 213 13.80 31.07 4.53
C ILE A 213 12.32 31.46 4.64
N ILE A 214 11.42 30.58 4.25
CA ILE A 214 10.01 30.69 4.61
C ILE A 214 9.74 29.87 5.87
N VAL A 215 9.04 30.48 6.81
CA VAL A 215 8.57 29.85 8.05
C VAL A 215 7.05 29.84 8.03
N ARG A 216 6.45 28.67 8.18
CA ARG A 216 4.99 28.50 8.17
C ARG A 216 4.56 27.27 8.94
N THR A 217 3.34 27.28 9.45
CA THR A 217 2.71 26.04 9.92
C THR A 217 2.28 25.20 8.72
N LEU A 218 2.72 23.94 8.73
CA LEU A 218 2.24 22.90 7.85
C LEU A 218 1.35 21.97 8.66
N ARG A 219 0.12 21.82 8.20
CA ARG A 219 -0.81 20.83 8.76
C ARG A 219 -0.57 19.50 8.08
N ARG A 220 -0.60 18.42 8.85
CA ARG A 220 -0.86 17.12 8.26
C ARG A 220 -2.28 17.17 7.68
N ASN A 221 -2.48 16.70 6.45
CA ASN A 221 -3.83 16.68 5.88
C ASN A 221 -4.79 15.82 6.73
N PHE A 222 -4.26 14.90 7.56
CA PHE A 222 -5.03 14.01 8.45
C PHE A 222 -4.23 13.71 9.73
N GLY A 223 -4.58 14.37 10.84
CA GLY A 223 -3.98 14.21 12.19
C GLY A 223 -3.92 15.54 12.98
N ASN A 224 -3.95 15.46 14.31
CA ASN A 224 -3.97 16.63 15.23
C ASN A 224 -2.59 17.29 15.48
N GLU A 225 -1.54 16.88 14.77
CA GLU A 225 -0.19 17.45 14.90
C GLU A 225 0.05 18.54 13.85
N ASP A 226 0.17 19.79 14.32
CA ASP A 226 0.70 20.91 13.55
C ASP A 226 2.24 20.85 13.57
N PHE A 227 2.88 21.14 12.44
CA PHE A 227 4.34 21.30 12.37
C PHE A 227 4.71 22.72 12.00
N LEU A 228 5.81 23.23 12.57
CA LEU A 228 6.47 24.43 12.06
C LEU A 228 7.52 24.01 11.04
N CYS A 229 7.34 24.46 9.80
CA CYS A 229 8.28 24.21 8.72
C CYS A 229 9.13 25.44 8.46
N LEU A 230 10.45 25.23 8.37
CA LEU A 230 11.43 26.21 7.93
C LEU A 230 12.06 25.65 6.66
N GLU A 231 11.95 26.36 5.54
CA GLU A 231 12.52 25.89 4.27
C GLU A 231 13.16 27.04 3.50
N THR A 232 14.36 26.83 2.94
CA THR A 232 14.95 27.77 2.00
C THR A 232 14.09 27.87 0.76
N LEU A 233 13.89 29.09 0.28
CA LEU A 233 13.30 29.35 -1.03
C LEU A 233 14.34 29.05 -2.12
N ALA A 234 14.69 27.79 -2.30
CA ALA A 234 15.53 27.33 -3.41
C ALA A 234 14.63 26.96 -4.58
N VAL A 235 14.72 27.71 -5.68
CA VAL A 235 14.08 27.32 -6.95
C VAL A 235 15.02 26.31 -7.62
N ASP A 236 14.58 25.06 -7.73
CA ASP A 236 15.32 24.06 -8.51
C ASP A 236 15.17 24.39 -10.00
N TRP A 237 16.21 25.04 -10.55
CA TRP A 237 16.16 25.62 -11.89
C TRP A 237 16.48 24.55 -12.94
N SER A 238 15.44 24.00 -13.56
CA SER A 238 15.54 22.98 -14.61
C SER A 238 15.25 23.50 -16.02
N SER A 239 15.58 22.72 -17.04
CA SER A 239 15.22 23.00 -18.44
C SER A 239 13.71 23.08 -18.66
N ASP A 240 12.93 22.33 -17.87
CA ASP A 240 11.46 22.33 -17.94
C ASP A 240 10.89 23.64 -17.39
N VAL A 241 11.47 24.16 -16.30
CA VAL A 241 11.13 25.49 -15.75
C VAL A 241 11.47 26.58 -16.77
N GLU A 242 12.63 26.51 -17.43
CA GLU A 242 13.01 27.45 -18.50
C GLU A 242 12.02 27.44 -19.67
N ALA A 243 11.57 26.26 -20.09
CA ALA A 243 10.60 26.10 -21.17
C ALA A 243 9.23 26.69 -20.82
N VAL A 244 8.73 26.44 -19.60
CA VAL A 244 7.45 26.98 -19.13
C VAL A 244 7.51 28.49 -18.95
N LEU A 245 8.57 29.03 -18.34
CA LEU A 245 8.75 30.49 -18.17
C LEU A 245 8.86 31.20 -19.52
N THR A 246 9.60 30.63 -20.46
CA THR A 246 9.78 31.20 -21.81
C THR A 246 8.48 31.19 -22.60
N SER A 247 7.75 30.06 -22.61
CA SER A 247 6.48 29.95 -23.34
C SER A 247 5.37 30.79 -22.72
N SER A 248 5.24 30.78 -21.39
CA SER A 248 4.14 31.45 -20.67
C SER A 248 4.30 32.97 -20.66
N PHE A 249 5.52 33.49 -20.51
CA PHE A 249 5.77 34.94 -20.38
C PHE A 249 6.51 35.55 -21.57
N LYS A 250 6.77 34.77 -22.64
CA LYS A 250 7.50 35.22 -23.84
C LYS A 250 8.82 35.92 -23.48
N LEU A 251 9.57 35.30 -22.58
CA LEU A 251 10.87 35.82 -22.11
C LEU A 251 11.92 35.65 -23.20
N THR A 252 12.77 36.66 -23.36
CA THR A 252 13.97 36.56 -24.19
C THR A 252 15.06 35.80 -23.43
N THR A 253 16.05 35.25 -24.15
CA THR A 253 17.21 34.57 -23.55
C THR A 253 17.98 35.46 -22.56
N ALA A 254 18.00 36.78 -22.80
CA ALA A 254 18.65 37.73 -21.91
C ALA A 254 17.85 37.97 -20.62
N GLU A 255 16.52 38.06 -20.72
CA GLU A 255 15.63 38.19 -19.56
C GLU A 255 15.62 36.93 -18.71
N LEU A 256 15.56 35.74 -19.34
CA LEU A 256 15.60 34.46 -18.65
C LEU A 256 16.89 34.29 -17.84
N ARG A 257 18.02 34.70 -18.41
CA ARG A 257 19.32 34.69 -17.73
C ARG A 257 19.36 35.63 -16.52
N VAL A 258 18.84 36.85 -16.66
CA VAL A 258 18.75 37.78 -15.53
C VAL A 258 17.80 37.25 -14.46
N LEU A 259 16.67 36.63 -14.85
CA LEU A 259 15.72 36.01 -13.94
C LEU A 259 16.35 34.88 -13.13
N LYS A 260 17.10 33.98 -13.78
CA LYS A 260 17.82 32.88 -13.13
C LYS A 260 18.73 33.36 -12.01
N GLU A 261 19.46 34.43 -12.27
CA GLU A 261 20.44 35.00 -11.35
C GLU A 261 19.76 35.73 -10.18
N LEU A 262 18.71 36.49 -10.47
CA LEU A 262 17.90 37.15 -9.44
C LEU A 262 17.22 36.14 -8.51
N VAL A 263 16.72 35.04 -9.06
CA VAL A 263 16.11 33.94 -8.30
C VAL A 263 17.16 33.22 -7.45
N GLY A 264 18.39 33.12 -7.95
CA GLY A 264 19.56 32.68 -7.18
C GLY A 264 20.09 33.68 -6.14
N GLY A 265 19.43 34.83 -5.95
CA GLY A 265 19.80 35.82 -4.94
C GLY A 265 20.89 36.81 -5.35
N GLU A 266 21.29 36.86 -6.63
CA GLU A 266 22.35 37.75 -7.10
C GLU A 266 21.90 39.21 -7.18
N THR A 267 22.83 40.12 -6.90
CA THR A 267 22.57 41.56 -6.99
C THR A 267 22.74 42.08 -8.42
N VAL A 268 22.06 43.18 -8.77
CA VAL A 268 22.21 43.88 -10.07
C VAL A 268 23.68 44.15 -10.42
N LYS A 269 24.50 44.49 -9.42
CA LYS A 269 25.93 44.77 -9.55
C LYS A 269 26.72 43.50 -9.89
N CYS A 270 26.41 42.36 -9.24
CA CYS A 270 27.02 41.07 -9.55
C CYS A 270 26.66 40.58 -10.95
N ILE A 271 25.38 40.66 -11.32
CA ILE A 271 24.87 40.29 -12.64
C ILE A 271 25.52 41.15 -13.74
N SER A 272 25.61 42.46 -13.52
CA SER A 272 26.27 43.41 -14.43
C SER A 272 27.73 43.03 -14.71
N ARG A 273 28.50 42.71 -13.66
CA ARG A 273 29.90 42.27 -13.78
C ARG A 273 30.01 40.92 -14.48
N ARG A 274 29.21 39.93 -14.08
CA ARG A 274 29.22 38.55 -14.62
C ARG A 274 28.97 38.54 -16.12
N TYR A 275 28.01 39.34 -16.59
CA TYR A 275 27.62 39.37 -18.00
C TYR A 275 28.23 40.53 -18.79
N LYS A 276 29.15 41.31 -18.19
CA LYS A 276 29.80 42.48 -18.81
C LYS A 276 28.80 43.45 -19.44
N ARG A 277 27.72 43.76 -18.71
CA ARG A 277 26.67 44.72 -19.11
C ARG A 277 26.56 45.85 -18.11
N SER A 278 26.04 47.01 -18.51
CA SER A 278 25.82 48.10 -17.56
C SER A 278 24.69 47.76 -16.58
N GLU A 279 24.76 48.29 -15.35
CA GLU A 279 23.67 48.13 -14.39
C GLU A 279 22.34 48.69 -14.91
N GLY A 280 22.38 49.73 -15.76
CA GLY A 280 21.21 50.28 -16.42
C GLY A 280 20.52 49.26 -17.35
N THR A 281 21.29 48.47 -18.10
CA THR A 281 20.75 47.39 -18.94
C THR A 281 20.09 46.30 -18.09
N ILE A 282 20.72 45.90 -16.97
CA ILE A 282 20.14 44.89 -16.07
C ILE A 282 18.85 45.40 -15.44
N ARG A 283 18.80 46.65 -14.94
CA ARG A 283 17.58 47.26 -14.39
C ARG A 283 16.45 47.34 -15.42
N ASN A 284 16.77 47.62 -16.68
CA ASN A 284 15.77 47.62 -17.77
C ASN A 284 15.22 46.21 -18.04
N GLN A 285 16.07 45.18 -17.99
CA GLN A 285 15.63 43.79 -18.12
C GLN A 285 14.75 43.36 -16.94
N ILE A 286 15.06 43.80 -15.72
CA ILE A 286 14.21 43.58 -14.53
C ILE A 286 12.85 44.26 -14.71
N LYS A 287 12.82 45.51 -15.18
CA LYS A 287 11.56 46.23 -15.45
C LYS A 287 10.72 45.51 -16.51
N SER A 288 11.35 44.99 -17.56
CA SER A 288 10.69 44.19 -18.60
C SER A 288 10.14 42.87 -18.03
N LEU A 289 10.92 42.16 -17.20
CA LEU A 289 10.47 40.95 -16.51
C LEU A 289 9.23 41.20 -15.65
N LEU A 290 9.23 42.27 -14.85
CA LEU A 290 8.09 42.64 -14.01
C LEU A 290 6.84 42.98 -14.82
N ALA A 291 7.00 43.62 -15.97
CA ALA A 291 5.90 43.92 -16.88
C ALA A 291 5.33 42.66 -17.54
N LYS A 292 6.18 41.78 -18.07
CA LYS A 292 5.76 40.53 -18.76
C LYS A 292 5.11 39.53 -17.83
N THR A 293 5.54 39.48 -16.57
CA THR A 293 5.00 38.55 -15.55
C THR A 293 3.88 39.15 -14.72
N SER A 294 3.58 40.45 -14.87
CA SER A 294 2.63 41.19 -14.02
C SER A 294 2.91 41.07 -12.52
N ALA A 295 4.16 40.80 -12.14
CA ALA A 295 4.52 40.55 -10.75
C ALA A 295 4.46 41.82 -9.87
N GLY A 296 4.56 43.01 -10.46
CA GLY A 296 4.55 44.31 -9.76
C GLY A 296 5.83 44.62 -8.98
N ASN A 297 6.47 43.63 -8.36
CA ASN A 297 7.77 43.77 -7.69
C ASN A 297 8.59 42.46 -7.76
N LEU A 298 9.89 42.55 -7.42
CA LEU A 298 10.83 41.44 -7.53
C LEU A 298 10.49 40.27 -6.59
N ALA A 299 9.89 40.54 -5.42
CA ALA A 299 9.48 39.50 -4.48
C ALA A 299 8.34 38.63 -5.04
N ASN A 300 7.34 39.25 -5.67
CA ASN A 300 6.26 38.55 -6.36
C ASN A 300 6.75 37.80 -7.60
N LEU A 301 7.74 38.34 -8.32
CA LEU A 301 8.36 37.67 -9.46
C LEU A 301 9.04 36.37 -9.01
N ASN A 302 9.85 36.44 -7.95
CA ASN A 302 10.46 35.27 -7.35
C ASN A 302 9.41 34.26 -6.86
N ARG A 303 8.27 34.73 -6.32
CA ARG A 303 7.16 33.87 -5.91
C ARG A 303 6.52 33.11 -7.08
N ILE A 304 6.24 33.80 -8.19
CA ILE A 304 5.67 33.17 -9.39
C ILE A 304 6.61 32.09 -9.91
N VAL A 305 7.92 32.39 -9.99
CA VAL A 305 8.93 31.42 -10.44
C VAL A 305 9.03 30.24 -9.48
N ALA A 306 9.05 30.47 -8.17
CA ALA A 306 9.08 29.40 -7.18
C ALA A 306 7.84 28.50 -7.26
N LEU A 307 6.64 29.07 -7.46
CA LEU A 307 5.40 28.29 -7.63
C LEU A 307 5.40 27.46 -8.91
N ILE A 308 5.93 28.00 -10.01
CA ILE A 308 6.05 27.27 -11.27
C ILE A 308 7.05 26.12 -11.11
N ALA A 309 8.21 26.38 -10.49
CA ALA A 309 9.21 25.35 -10.23
C ALA A 309 8.71 24.25 -9.29
N ASP A 310 8.01 24.60 -8.20
CA ASP A 310 7.45 23.62 -7.24
C ASP A 310 6.35 22.75 -7.88
N ASN A 311 5.52 23.31 -8.76
CA ASN A 311 4.52 22.53 -9.51
C ASN A 311 5.12 21.60 -10.57
N ILE A 312 6.25 21.98 -11.17
CA ILE A 312 6.98 21.15 -12.14
C ILE A 312 7.79 20.06 -11.43
N ALA A 313 8.35 20.36 -10.25
CA ALA A 313 9.22 19.47 -9.47
C ALA A 313 8.45 18.50 -8.54
N GLY A 314 7.18 18.76 -8.21
CA GLY A 314 6.45 17.96 -7.23
C GLY A 314 4.92 17.85 -7.40
N GLY A 315 4.35 18.34 -8.49
CA GLY A 315 2.95 18.09 -8.84
C GLY A 315 2.83 16.93 -9.82
N PRO A 316 1.74 16.13 -9.81
CA PRO A 316 1.45 15.28 -10.94
C PRO A 316 1.46 16.16 -12.19
N LYS A 317 2.32 15.82 -13.16
CA LYS A 317 2.23 16.40 -14.49
C LYS A 317 0.76 16.23 -14.92
N PRO A 318 0.03 17.28 -15.33
CA PRO A 318 -1.29 17.12 -15.93
C PRO A 318 -1.10 16.44 -17.29
N THR A 319 -0.81 15.15 -17.23
CA THR A 319 -0.71 14.25 -18.36
C THR A 319 -2.15 13.82 -18.59
N SER A 320 -2.78 14.46 -19.57
CA SER A 320 -4.18 14.31 -19.99
C SER A 320 -5.21 15.16 -19.23
N LEU A 321 -5.34 16.42 -19.65
CA LEU A 321 -6.63 17.12 -19.64
C LEU A 321 -7.50 16.74 -20.86
N LEU A 322 -7.35 15.53 -21.41
CA LEU A 322 -8.08 15.11 -22.61
C LEU A 322 -8.63 13.68 -22.48
N SER A 323 -9.92 13.63 -22.13
CA SER A 323 -10.93 12.67 -22.61
C SER A 323 -10.63 11.16 -22.45
N GLY A 324 -11.13 10.58 -21.35
CA GLY A 324 -11.38 9.14 -21.18
C GLY A 324 -11.45 8.76 -19.70
N ALA A 325 -12.62 8.30 -19.21
CA ALA A 325 -12.95 7.95 -17.83
C ALA A 325 -12.64 9.02 -16.77
N SER A 326 -13.66 9.73 -16.30
CA SER A 326 -13.54 10.63 -15.15
C SER A 326 -13.12 9.81 -13.92
N THR A 327 -11.95 10.11 -13.36
CA THR A 327 -11.55 9.63 -12.04
C THR A 327 -11.49 10.83 -11.11
N SER A 328 -12.23 10.79 -10.01
CA SER A 328 -12.19 11.83 -8.98
C SER A 328 -12.11 11.20 -7.59
N LEU A 329 -11.57 11.99 -6.67
CA LEU A 329 -11.49 11.64 -5.26
C LEU A 329 -12.42 12.56 -4.48
N ASP A 330 -13.14 11.98 -3.53
CA ASP A 330 -14.04 12.66 -2.62
C ASP A 330 -13.75 12.22 -1.19
N ILE A 331 -14.09 13.07 -0.22
CA ILE A 331 -13.97 12.78 1.21
C ILE A 331 -15.31 13.09 1.86
N ILE A 332 -15.97 12.05 2.37
CA ILE A 332 -17.28 12.17 3.01
C ILE A 332 -17.09 12.14 4.52
N THR A 333 -17.83 12.99 5.23
CA THR A 333 -17.93 12.88 6.69
C THR A 333 -19.15 12.03 7.05
N LEU A 334 -18.92 10.94 7.77
CA LEU A 334 -19.93 10.02 8.28
C LEU A 334 -20.68 10.65 9.47
N SER A 335 -21.80 10.04 9.84
CA SER A 335 -22.68 10.53 10.91
C SER A 335 -22.03 10.55 12.30
N ASP A 336 -20.99 9.73 12.50
CA ASP A 336 -20.18 9.67 13.73
C ASP A 336 -18.95 10.60 13.69
N GLY A 337 -18.79 11.37 12.62
CA GLY A 337 -17.69 12.32 12.42
C GLY A 337 -16.43 11.73 11.78
N ARG A 338 -16.38 10.40 11.54
CA ARG A 338 -15.29 9.78 10.77
C ARG A 338 -15.32 10.23 9.31
N THR A 339 -14.16 10.26 8.68
CA THR A 339 -14.00 10.55 7.26
C THR A 339 -13.85 9.27 6.45
N LEU A 340 -14.47 9.25 5.26
CA LEU A 340 -14.40 8.14 4.31
C LEU A 340 -13.87 8.67 2.97
N GLU A 341 -12.71 8.18 2.54
CA GLU A 341 -12.21 8.41 1.18
C GLU A 341 -13.07 7.64 0.19
N VAL A 342 -13.53 8.30 -0.87
CA VAL A 342 -14.31 7.69 -1.94
C VAL A 342 -13.70 8.04 -3.28
N ARG A 343 -13.48 7.01 -4.09
CA ARG A 343 -13.01 7.17 -5.46
C ARG A 343 -14.13 6.91 -6.44
N LEU A 344 -14.40 7.89 -7.28
CA LEU A 344 -15.38 7.79 -8.35
C LEU A 344 -14.65 7.51 -9.65
N GLN A 345 -15.05 6.47 -10.38
CA GLN A 345 -14.41 6.04 -11.62
C GLN A 345 -15.44 5.74 -12.70
N GLY A 346 -15.18 6.18 -13.92
CA GLY A 346 -16.05 5.97 -15.08
C GLY A 346 -16.95 7.17 -15.41
N PRO A 347 -17.89 7.02 -16.34
CA PRO A 347 -18.81 8.10 -16.74
C PRO A 347 -19.66 8.61 -15.56
N PRO A 348 -19.75 9.94 -15.32
CA PRO A 348 -20.58 10.50 -14.25
C PRO A 348 -22.08 10.18 -14.37
N ASP A 349 -22.55 9.94 -15.60
CA ASP A 349 -23.91 9.55 -15.98
C ASP A 349 -24.11 8.02 -16.11
N GLY A 350 -23.07 7.24 -15.78
CA GLY A 350 -23.15 5.78 -15.78
C GLY A 350 -24.00 5.22 -14.63
N SER A 351 -24.47 3.98 -14.79
CA SER A 351 -25.20 3.27 -13.73
C SER A 351 -24.31 3.10 -12.50
N PRO A 352 -24.75 3.50 -11.29
CA PRO A 352 -23.92 3.42 -10.10
C PRO A 352 -23.67 1.96 -9.73
N VAL A 353 -22.41 1.65 -9.42
CA VAL A 353 -21.96 0.35 -8.91
C VAL A 353 -21.10 0.60 -7.68
N LEU A 354 -21.46 0.01 -6.55
CA LEU A 354 -20.63 0.07 -5.34
C LEU A 354 -19.47 -0.91 -5.50
N PHE A 355 -18.24 -0.45 -5.28
CA PHE A 355 -17.04 -1.29 -5.31
C PHE A 355 -16.39 -1.42 -3.94
N ILE A 356 -16.19 -2.65 -3.49
CA ILE A 356 -15.51 -2.94 -2.23
C ILE A 356 -14.19 -3.65 -2.52
N HIS A 357 -13.09 -2.94 -2.26
CA HIS A 357 -11.73 -3.43 -2.50
C HIS A 357 -11.30 -4.51 -1.50
N GLY A 358 -10.29 -5.29 -1.89
CA GLY A 358 -9.66 -6.30 -1.05
C GLY A 358 -8.55 -5.75 -0.14
N MET A 359 -7.77 -6.64 0.47
CA MET A 359 -6.68 -6.32 1.39
C MET A 359 -5.57 -5.52 0.70
N LEU A 360 -5.32 -5.83 -0.57
CA LEU A 360 -4.30 -5.21 -1.42
C LEU A 360 -4.96 -4.66 -2.69
N PHE A 361 -4.23 -3.85 -3.45
CA PHE A 361 -4.67 -3.28 -4.75
C PHE A 361 -5.68 -2.12 -4.67
N GLY A 362 -6.35 -1.95 -3.52
CA GLY A 362 -7.11 -0.74 -3.19
C GLY A 362 -8.29 -0.43 -4.11
N SER A 363 -8.76 0.82 -4.08
CA SER A 363 -9.93 1.27 -4.85
C SER A 363 -9.61 1.90 -6.21
N GLU A 364 -8.34 2.14 -6.52
CA GLU A 364 -7.89 2.59 -7.86
C GLU A 364 -7.75 1.40 -8.80
N LEU A 365 -8.32 1.49 -10.00
CA LEU A 365 -8.35 0.38 -10.96
C LEU A 365 -7.51 0.70 -12.20
N PRO A 366 -6.96 -0.31 -12.89
CA PRO A 366 -6.12 -0.09 -14.06
C PRO A 366 -6.91 0.41 -15.25
N LYS A 367 -6.21 1.01 -16.22
CA LYS A 367 -6.81 1.58 -17.43
C LYS A 367 -7.73 0.59 -18.16
N SER A 368 -7.34 -0.69 -18.27
CA SER A 368 -8.18 -1.74 -18.89
C SER A 368 -9.53 -1.92 -18.20
N THR A 369 -9.57 -1.77 -16.88
CA THR A 369 -10.82 -1.77 -16.11
C THR A 369 -11.62 -0.49 -16.34
N LEU A 370 -10.97 0.67 -16.38
CA LEU A 370 -11.64 1.94 -16.68
C LEU A 370 -12.28 1.93 -18.08
N GLU A 371 -11.63 1.31 -19.06
CA GLU A 371 -12.16 1.07 -20.40
C GLU A 371 -13.43 0.20 -20.37
N CYS A 372 -13.50 -0.79 -19.47
CA CYS A 372 -14.73 -1.57 -19.24
C CYS A 372 -15.85 -0.71 -18.62
N LEU A 373 -15.53 0.13 -17.63
CA LEU A 373 -16.53 1.06 -17.04
C LEU A 373 -17.13 1.99 -18.10
N GLU A 374 -16.30 2.51 -19.00
CA GLU A 374 -16.76 3.32 -20.14
C GLU A 374 -17.68 2.55 -21.08
N LYS A 375 -17.25 1.35 -21.50
CA LYS A 375 -17.98 0.47 -22.42
C LYS A 375 -19.35 0.06 -21.88
N TYR A 376 -19.43 -0.32 -20.62
CA TYR A 376 -20.68 -0.72 -19.97
C TYR A 376 -21.45 0.44 -19.35
N ARG A 377 -20.96 1.69 -19.51
CA ARG A 377 -21.56 2.92 -18.96
C ARG A 377 -21.83 2.79 -17.46
N LEU A 378 -20.80 2.42 -16.71
CA LEU A 378 -20.85 2.20 -15.27
C LEU A 378 -20.10 3.30 -14.52
N ARG A 379 -20.71 3.80 -13.44
CA ARG A 379 -20.08 4.72 -12.49
C ARG A 379 -19.72 3.95 -11.23
N LEU A 380 -18.44 3.71 -11.02
CA LEU A 380 -17.97 3.03 -9.83
C LEU A 380 -17.87 3.99 -8.66
N ILE A 381 -18.49 3.63 -7.54
CA ILE A 381 -18.37 4.31 -6.24
C ILE A 381 -17.52 3.41 -5.35
N ALA A 382 -16.27 3.79 -5.14
CA ALA A 382 -15.27 2.93 -4.51
C ALA A 382 -14.74 3.55 -3.21
N PRO A 383 -15.40 3.35 -2.07
CA PRO A 383 -14.89 3.79 -0.77
C PRO A 383 -13.61 3.04 -0.39
N ALA A 384 -12.65 3.73 0.23
CA ALA A 384 -11.61 3.09 0.99
C ALA A 384 -12.20 2.60 2.31
N ARG A 385 -12.05 1.31 2.60
CA ARG A 385 -12.52 0.69 3.85
C ARG A 385 -11.80 1.32 5.05
N PRO A 386 -12.35 1.23 6.28
CA PRO A 386 -11.66 1.73 7.45
C PRO A 386 -10.28 1.10 7.60
N ASN A 387 -9.29 1.88 8.03
CA ASN A 387 -7.86 1.53 8.08
C ASN A 387 -7.15 1.44 6.71
N PHE A 388 -7.76 1.93 5.62
CA PHE A 388 -7.16 1.99 4.28
C PHE A 388 -7.21 3.39 3.69
N GLY A 389 -6.24 3.72 2.83
CA GLY A 389 -6.17 5.01 2.15
C GLY A 389 -6.18 6.18 3.14
N MET A 390 -7.12 7.10 2.97
CA MET A 390 -7.34 8.25 3.85
C MET A 390 -8.61 8.13 4.70
N SER A 391 -9.29 6.98 4.71
CA SER A 391 -10.47 6.74 5.55
C SER A 391 -10.09 6.54 7.01
N ASP A 392 -10.86 7.13 7.92
CA ASP A 392 -10.62 6.96 9.35
C ASP A 392 -10.81 5.50 9.79
N PRO A 393 -10.04 5.05 10.81
CA PRO A 393 -10.24 3.75 11.44
C PRO A 393 -11.67 3.59 12.00
N SER A 394 -12.17 2.36 11.95
CA SER A 394 -13.46 1.98 12.55
C SER A 394 -13.28 1.65 14.04
N PRO A 395 -14.20 2.09 14.92
CA PRO A 395 -14.13 1.79 16.34
C PRO A 395 -14.52 0.33 16.61
N GLY A 396 -13.66 -0.40 17.31
CA GLY A 396 -14.00 -1.72 17.87
C GLY A 396 -13.07 -2.85 17.43
N LEU A 397 -13.50 -4.07 17.72
CA LEU A 397 -12.72 -5.27 17.43
C LEU A 397 -12.93 -5.73 15.98
N PRO A 398 -11.94 -6.41 15.37
CA PRO A 398 -12.02 -6.88 13.98
C PRO A 398 -13.23 -7.75 13.65
N ASP A 399 -13.73 -8.56 14.59
CA ASP A 399 -14.80 -9.54 14.37
C ASP A 399 -16.12 -8.97 13.85
N HIS A 400 -16.47 -7.76 14.25
CA HIS A 400 -17.68 -7.06 13.84
C HIS A 400 -17.44 -5.99 12.75
N GLU A 401 -16.23 -5.90 12.21
CA GLU A 401 -15.90 -4.89 11.19
C GLU A 401 -16.79 -4.95 9.95
N PRO A 402 -17.11 -6.12 9.36
CA PRO A 402 -17.98 -6.18 8.20
C PRO A 402 -19.37 -5.62 8.47
N ASP A 403 -19.93 -5.89 9.66
CA ASP A 403 -21.25 -5.41 10.06
C ASP A 403 -21.27 -3.90 10.30
N ARG A 404 -20.21 -3.33 10.87
CA ARG A 404 -20.07 -1.87 11.09
C ARG A 404 -19.90 -1.14 9.77
N PHE A 405 -19.08 -1.69 8.87
CA PHE A 405 -18.86 -1.07 7.57
C PHE A 405 -20.13 -1.01 6.71
N VAL A 406 -21.11 -1.90 6.93
CA VAL A 406 -22.43 -1.77 6.28
C VAL A 406 -23.08 -0.41 6.55
N ASP A 407 -22.97 0.12 7.77
CA ASP A 407 -23.62 1.37 8.14
C ASP A 407 -22.93 2.57 7.43
N ASP A 408 -21.60 2.50 7.27
CA ASP A 408 -20.81 3.45 6.48
C ASP A 408 -21.21 3.40 5.00
N LEU A 409 -21.39 2.19 4.44
CA LEU A 409 -21.81 1.97 3.05
C LEU A 409 -23.23 2.44 2.78
N VAL A 410 -24.16 2.22 3.70
CA VAL A 410 -25.55 2.73 3.59
C VAL A 410 -25.55 4.25 3.59
N SER A 411 -24.79 4.88 4.50
CA SER A 411 -24.65 6.34 4.56
C SER A 411 -24.01 6.92 3.30
N LEU A 412 -23.01 6.23 2.75
CA LEU A 412 -22.37 6.56 1.48
C LEU A 412 -23.35 6.53 0.30
N LEU A 413 -24.17 5.48 0.21
CA LEU A 413 -25.18 5.36 -0.84
C LEU A 413 -26.25 6.46 -0.73
N ASP A 414 -26.68 6.79 0.49
CA ASP A 414 -27.60 7.91 0.74
C ASP A 414 -26.99 9.24 0.32
N HIS A 415 -25.71 9.48 0.61
CA HIS A 415 -24.99 10.70 0.22
C HIS A 415 -24.99 10.90 -1.30
N TYR A 416 -24.79 9.83 -2.08
CA TYR A 416 -24.83 9.90 -3.54
C TYR A 416 -26.24 9.74 -4.15
N GLY A 417 -27.28 9.63 -3.32
CA GLY A 417 -28.66 9.46 -3.80
C GLY A 417 -28.89 8.13 -4.52
N VAL A 418 -28.19 7.07 -4.11
CA VAL A 418 -28.28 5.74 -4.72
C VAL A 418 -29.13 4.84 -3.83
N ASP A 419 -30.38 4.60 -4.23
CA ASP A 419 -31.31 3.77 -3.46
C ASP A 419 -30.92 2.29 -3.50
N ARG A 420 -30.55 1.76 -4.68
CA ARG A 420 -30.21 0.35 -4.87
C ARG A 420 -29.16 0.21 -5.99
N THR A 421 -28.15 -0.63 -5.78
CA THR A 421 -27.04 -0.80 -6.73
C THR A 421 -26.48 -2.22 -6.74
N ILE A 422 -25.72 -2.57 -7.79
CA ILE A 422 -24.87 -3.77 -7.78
C ILE A 422 -23.67 -3.52 -6.87
N CYS A 423 -23.37 -4.49 -6.01
CA CYS A 423 -22.16 -4.49 -5.21
C CYS A 423 -21.12 -5.39 -5.88
N LEU A 424 -20.12 -4.76 -6.49
CA LEU A 424 -18.93 -5.41 -7.00
C LEU A 424 -17.88 -5.49 -5.88
N THR A 425 -17.25 -6.64 -5.72
CA THR A 425 -16.18 -6.82 -4.72
C THR A 425 -14.93 -7.42 -5.34
N ASN A 426 -13.80 -7.21 -4.68
CA ASN A 426 -12.54 -7.82 -5.05
C ASN A 426 -11.89 -8.53 -3.85
N ILE A 427 -11.47 -9.79 -4.03
CA ILE A 427 -10.73 -10.57 -3.02
C ILE A 427 -11.46 -10.56 -1.66
N THR A 428 -10.86 -10.00 -0.60
CA THR A 428 -11.44 -9.97 0.76
C THR A 428 -12.62 -9.03 0.88
N GLY A 429 -12.80 -8.10 -0.07
CA GLY A 429 -14.00 -7.25 -0.17
C GLY A 429 -15.28 -8.07 -0.30
N SER A 430 -15.21 -9.32 -0.76
CA SER A 430 -16.35 -10.25 -0.85
C SER A 430 -17.07 -10.44 0.49
N VAL A 431 -16.35 -10.58 1.61
CA VAL A 431 -16.96 -10.73 2.95
C VAL A 431 -17.81 -9.51 3.30
N TYR A 432 -17.31 -8.33 2.98
CA TYR A 432 -17.98 -7.05 3.22
C TYR A 432 -19.18 -6.86 2.30
N GLY A 433 -19.09 -7.28 1.03
CA GLY A 433 -20.24 -7.28 0.11
C GLY A 433 -21.33 -8.25 0.54
N TYR A 434 -20.95 -9.44 1.01
CA TYR A 434 -21.89 -10.40 1.61
C TYR A 434 -22.54 -9.84 2.88
N ALA A 435 -21.79 -9.17 3.75
CA ALA A 435 -22.32 -8.51 4.94
C ALA A 435 -23.35 -7.42 4.57
N LEU A 436 -23.02 -6.55 3.60
CA LEU A 436 -23.93 -5.53 3.08
C LEU A 436 -25.22 -6.15 2.54
N ALA A 437 -25.11 -7.12 1.64
CA ALA A 437 -26.28 -7.77 1.03
C ALA A 437 -27.13 -8.55 2.05
N ALA A 438 -26.51 -9.09 3.11
CA ALA A 438 -27.20 -9.80 4.17
C ALA A 438 -27.94 -8.85 5.14
N LYS A 439 -27.35 -7.71 5.49
CA LYS A 439 -27.87 -6.76 6.49
C LYS A 439 -28.77 -5.68 5.88
N ALA A 440 -28.50 -5.28 4.64
CA ALA A 440 -29.26 -4.28 3.89
C ALA A 440 -29.68 -4.77 2.49
N PRO A 441 -30.42 -5.90 2.38
CA PRO A 441 -30.76 -6.50 1.09
C PRO A 441 -31.56 -5.58 0.16
N SER A 442 -32.33 -4.62 0.69
CA SER A 442 -33.06 -3.63 -0.10
C SER A 442 -32.15 -2.65 -0.85
N ARG A 443 -30.90 -2.47 -0.39
CA ARG A 443 -29.91 -1.57 -0.99
C ARG A 443 -29.06 -2.23 -2.07
N VAL A 444 -29.15 -3.56 -2.20
CA VAL A 444 -28.34 -4.35 -3.13
C VAL A 444 -29.22 -4.99 -4.20
N ALA A 445 -28.87 -4.77 -5.46
CA ALA A 445 -29.51 -5.40 -6.61
C ALA A 445 -28.97 -6.82 -6.87
N GLY A 446 -27.69 -7.03 -6.60
CA GLY A 446 -26.98 -8.29 -6.74
C GLY A 446 -25.51 -8.14 -6.38
N LEU A 447 -24.82 -9.26 -6.24
CA LEU A 447 -23.39 -9.31 -5.90
C LEU A 447 -22.58 -9.84 -7.08
N VAL A 448 -21.51 -9.13 -7.43
CA VAL A 448 -20.45 -9.67 -8.30
C VAL A 448 -19.17 -9.75 -7.48
N ASN A 449 -18.58 -10.94 -7.35
CA ASN A 449 -17.35 -11.14 -6.60
C ASN A 449 -16.22 -11.49 -7.58
N ALA A 450 -15.29 -10.57 -7.76
CA ALA A 450 -14.07 -10.82 -8.53
C ALA A 450 -13.01 -11.43 -7.62
N ALA A 451 -12.50 -12.61 -8.00
CA ALA A 451 -11.50 -13.36 -7.26
C ALA A 451 -11.87 -13.55 -5.78
N SER A 452 -13.12 -13.95 -5.51
CA SER A 452 -13.67 -14.04 -4.14
C SER A 452 -12.80 -14.91 -3.25
N ILE A 453 -12.67 -14.50 -1.98
CA ILE A 453 -12.20 -15.43 -0.95
C ILE A 453 -13.31 -16.38 -0.53
N VAL A 454 -12.91 -17.48 0.12
CA VAL A 454 -13.82 -18.42 0.81
C VAL A 454 -13.37 -18.62 2.26
N PRO A 455 -14.26 -18.99 3.19
CA PRO A 455 -13.87 -19.32 4.55
C PRO A 455 -12.85 -20.45 4.57
N VAL A 456 -11.69 -20.20 5.19
CA VAL A 456 -10.63 -21.20 5.37
C VAL A 456 -10.90 -21.95 6.67
N LEU A 457 -11.53 -23.12 6.54
CA LEU A 457 -12.03 -23.91 7.67
C LEU A 457 -11.45 -25.33 7.72
N LYS A 458 -10.85 -25.82 6.64
CA LYS A 458 -10.35 -27.19 6.51
C LYS A 458 -8.84 -27.22 6.32
N ALA A 459 -8.18 -28.25 6.85
CA ALA A 459 -6.74 -28.45 6.72
C ALA A 459 -6.28 -28.40 5.25
N LYS A 460 -7.01 -29.06 4.34
CA LYS A 460 -6.69 -29.07 2.90
C LYS A 460 -6.53 -27.67 2.28
N GLN A 461 -7.29 -26.69 2.75
CA GLN A 461 -7.24 -25.31 2.26
C GLN A 461 -5.96 -24.60 2.71
N PHE A 462 -5.47 -24.90 3.92
CA PHE A 462 -4.15 -24.42 4.33
C PHE A 462 -3.06 -25.07 3.50
N VAL A 463 -3.14 -26.40 3.24
CA VAL A 463 -2.10 -27.13 2.52
C VAL A 463 -1.92 -26.62 1.09
N SER A 464 -3.01 -26.30 0.40
CA SER A 464 -2.99 -25.79 -0.98
C SER A 464 -2.53 -24.34 -1.11
N MET A 465 -2.57 -23.55 -0.02
CA MET A 465 -2.19 -22.14 -0.05
C MET A 465 -0.68 -21.92 -0.30
N PRO A 466 -0.31 -20.81 -0.96
CA PRO A 466 1.07 -20.40 -1.11
C PRO A 466 1.72 -20.14 0.26
N PRO A 467 3.05 -20.32 0.41
CA PRO A 467 3.70 -20.34 1.73
C PRO A 467 3.41 -19.13 2.62
N THR A 468 3.48 -17.92 2.08
CA THR A 468 3.24 -16.68 2.84
C THR A 468 1.78 -16.56 3.28
N GLN A 469 0.83 -16.75 2.36
CA GLN A 469 -0.61 -16.70 2.68
C GLN A 469 -1.02 -17.78 3.68
N ARG A 470 -0.45 -18.99 3.52
CA ARG A 470 -0.63 -20.09 4.45
C ARG A 470 -0.14 -19.75 5.85
N LEU A 471 1.06 -19.15 5.95
CA LEU A 471 1.61 -18.69 7.23
C LEU A 471 0.70 -17.66 7.89
N LEU A 472 0.30 -16.60 7.16
CA LEU A 472 -0.55 -15.55 7.69
C LEU A 472 -1.90 -16.08 8.18
N SER A 473 -2.53 -16.94 7.37
CA SER A 473 -3.80 -17.57 7.72
C SER A 473 -3.66 -18.49 8.94
N PHE A 474 -2.60 -19.30 8.99
CA PHE A 474 -2.33 -20.18 10.12
C PHE A 474 -2.13 -19.39 11.42
N LEU A 475 -1.28 -18.37 11.38
CA LEU A 475 -1.05 -17.50 12.53
C LEU A 475 -2.34 -16.81 12.96
N MET A 476 -3.16 -16.30 12.05
CA MET A 476 -4.43 -15.69 12.46
C MET A 476 -5.39 -16.71 13.10
N ARG A 477 -5.41 -17.94 12.59
CA ARG A 477 -6.33 -18.96 13.10
C ARG A 477 -5.96 -19.40 14.52
N PHE A 478 -4.67 -19.57 14.78
CA PHE A 478 -4.18 -20.25 15.99
C PHE A 478 -3.37 -19.34 16.93
N MET A 479 -2.69 -18.32 16.41
CA MET A 479 -1.74 -17.49 17.16
C MET A 479 -1.78 -16.01 16.72
N PRO A 480 -2.94 -15.34 16.75
CA PRO A 480 -3.10 -14.01 16.16
C PRO A 480 -2.17 -12.95 16.77
N ALA A 481 -1.73 -13.13 18.01
CA ALA A 481 -0.77 -12.25 18.69
C ALA A 481 0.61 -12.16 18.00
N LEU A 482 0.97 -13.12 17.14
CA LEU A 482 2.24 -13.10 16.40
C LEU A 482 2.17 -12.31 15.09
N LEU A 483 0.98 -11.94 14.62
CA LEU A 483 0.80 -11.23 13.35
C LEU A 483 1.19 -9.75 13.37
N PRO A 484 0.88 -8.95 14.41
CA PRO A 484 1.27 -7.54 14.45
C PRO A 484 2.75 -7.28 14.16
N PRO A 485 3.73 -7.92 14.84
CA PRO A 485 5.14 -7.70 14.52
C PRO A 485 5.50 -8.16 13.09
N LEU A 486 4.89 -9.23 12.58
CA LEU A 486 5.12 -9.71 11.23
C LEU A 486 4.66 -8.70 10.18
N PHE A 487 3.44 -8.18 10.31
CA PHE A 487 2.95 -7.13 9.41
C PHE A 487 3.74 -5.84 9.54
N GLN A 488 4.10 -5.42 10.75
CA GLN A 488 4.94 -4.23 10.95
C GLN A 488 6.32 -4.39 10.31
N SER A 489 6.95 -5.57 10.40
CA SER A 489 8.20 -5.87 9.70
C SER A 489 8.03 -5.83 8.17
N GLY A 490 6.93 -6.37 7.64
CA GLY A 490 6.64 -6.30 6.20
C GLY A 490 6.44 -4.86 5.72
N ILE A 491 5.67 -4.06 6.45
CA ILE A 491 5.50 -2.63 6.18
C ILE A 491 6.85 -1.89 6.25
N ALA A 492 7.70 -2.22 7.23
CA ALA A 492 9.05 -1.67 7.31
C ALA A 492 9.92 -2.04 6.10
N GLN A 493 9.83 -3.29 5.61
CA GLN A 493 10.54 -3.74 4.42
C GLN A 493 10.11 -2.97 3.18
N ILE A 494 8.79 -2.82 2.95
CA ILE A 494 8.22 -2.05 1.84
C ILE A 494 8.81 -0.64 1.83
N ARG A 495 8.81 0.02 3.00
CA ARG A 495 9.30 1.39 3.15
C ARG A 495 10.81 1.53 2.93
N ALA A 496 11.59 0.48 3.19
CA ALA A 496 13.05 0.54 3.10
C ALA A 496 13.62 0.04 1.76
N SER A 497 12.94 -0.90 1.11
CA SER A 497 13.46 -1.64 -0.06
C SER A 497 12.70 -1.35 -1.34
N GLY A 498 11.60 -0.60 -1.26
CA GLY A 498 10.63 -0.43 -2.34
C GLY A 498 9.55 -1.51 -2.34
N GLU A 499 8.53 -1.27 -3.15
CA GLU A 499 7.26 -2.00 -3.20
C GLU A 499 7.36 -3.27 -4.05
N ILE A 500 8.19 -3.24 -5.11
CA ILE A 500 8.33 -4.35 -6.07
C ILE A 500 8.88 -5.63 -5.41
N PRO A 501 9.93 -5.58 -4.56
CA PRO A 501 10.41 -6.76 -3.84
C PRO A 501 9.39 -7.36 -2.86
N PHE A 502 8.36 -6.61 -2.46
CA PHE A 502 7.31 -7.13 -1.59
C PHE A 502 6.34 -8.06 -2.32
N PHE A 503 6.03 -7.79 -3.60
CA PHE A 503 5.13 -8.68 -4.36
C PHE A 503 5.72 -10.08 -4.57
N ASP A 504 7.06 -10.20 -4.64
CA ASP A 504 7.77 -11.49 -4.63
C ASP A 504 7.52 -12.32 -3.35
N THR A 505 7.02 -11.69 -2.27
CA THR A 505 6.63 -12.39 -1.03
C THR A 505 5.21 -12.97 -1.12
N LEU A 506 4.35 -12.38 -1.95
CA LEU A 506 2.93 -12.71 -2.02
C LEU A 506 2.61 -13.65 -3.16
N TYR A 507 3.24 -13.44 -4.31
CA TYR A 507 3.05 -14.25 -5.51
C TYR A 507 4.33 -14.98 -5.88
N GLU A 508 4.21 -16.29 -6.09
CA GLU A 508 5.33 -17.12 -6.48
C GLU A 508 5.89 -16.69 -7.84
N ARG A 509 7.22 -16.63 -7.96
CA ARG A 509 7.89 -16.20 -9.20
C ARG A 509 7.47 -17.08 -10.37
N GLY A 510 7.04 -16.45 -11.46
CA GLY A 510 6.58 -17.13 -12.67
C GLY A 510 5.11 -17.56 -12.64
N SER A 511 4.38 -17.34 -11.53
CA SER A 511 2.92 -17.45 -11.51
C SER A 511 2.26 -16.36 -12.36
N CYS A 512 1.00 -16.58 -12.75
CA CYS A 512 0.22 -15.62 -13.52
C CYS A 512 0.16 -14.25 -12.83
N ASP A 513 -0.17 -14.23 -11.54
CA ASP A 513 -0.27 -12.99 -10.76
C ASP A 513 1.10 -12.30 -10.57
N HIS A 514 2.18 -13.07 -10.39
CA HIS A 514 3.53 -12.50 -10.32
C HIS A 514 3.85 -11.73 -11.60
N LEU A 515 3.56 -12.28 -12.78
CA LEU A 515 3.79 -11.60 -14.06
C LEU A 515 3.01 -10.29 -14.17
N ILE A 516 1.79 -10.23 -13.63
CA ILE A 516 0.99 -8.99 -13.59
C ILE A 516 1.66 -7.93 -12.70
N THR A 517 2.24 -8.30 -11.57
CA THR A 517 2.97 -7.33 -10.71
C THR A 517 4.24 -6.77 -11.36
N GLN A 518 4.80 -7.46 -12.36
CA GLN A 518 5.98 -7.03 -13.10
C GLN A 518 5.66 -6.19 -14.34
N ARG A 519 4.39 -6.02 -14.69
CA ARG A 519 3.97 -5.21 -15.85
C ARG A 519 4.33 -3.74 -15.66
N THR A 520 5.06 -3.17 -16.61
CA THR A 520 5.53 -1.77 -16.55
C THR A 520 4.39 -0.77 -16.60
N ASP A 521 3.32 -1.08 -17.33
CA ASP A 521 2.10 -0.25 -17.40
C ASP A 521 1.29 -0.22 -16.11
N LEU A 522 1.51 -1.20 -15.21
CA LEU A 522 0.85 -1.29 -13.91
C LEU A 522 1.76 -0.91 -12.74
N SER A 523 3.07 -0.72 -12.96
CA SER A 523 4.05 -0.57 -11.88
C SER A 523 3.68 0.55 -10.91
N ASP A 524 3.33 1.73 -11.41
CA ASP A 524 2.99 2.86 -10.54
C ASP A 524 1.67 2.65 -9.79
N LEU A 525 0.69 1.98 -10.41
CA LEU A 525 -0.56 1.60 -9.76
C LEU A 525 -0.31 0.58 -8.65
N MET A 526 0.55 -0.42 -8.89
CA MET A 526 0.91 -1.44 -7.91
C MET A 526 1.60 -0.82 -6.69
N LYS A 527 2.49 0.16 -6.90
CA LYS A 527 3.12 0.91 -5.80
C LYS A 527 2.10 1.69 -4.99
N ARG A 528 1.29 2.53 -5.65
CA ARG A 528 0.23 3.31 -4.98
C ARG A 528 -0.75 2.42 -4.20
N SER A 529 -1.11 1.28 -4.78
CA SER A 529 -1.97 0.29 -4.16
C SER A 529 -1.40 -0.30 -2.88
N LEU A 530 -0.09 -0.55 -2.85
CA LEU A 530 0.57 -1.09 -1.66
C LEU A 530 0.61 -0.03 -0.55
N HIS A 531 0.87 1.23 -0.91
CA HIS A 531 0.78 2.36 0.02
C HIS A 531 -0.64 2.55 0.57
N PHE A 532 -1.65 2.51 -0.31
CA PHE A 532 -3.05 2.54 0.09
C PHE A 532 -3.39 1.48 1.15
N ALA A 533 -2.78 0.30 1.07
CA ALA A 533 -2.98 -0.79 2.02
C ALA A 533 -2.14 -0.70 3.31
N THR A 534 -1.06 0.09 3.34
CA THR A 534 -0.05 0.01 4.41
C THR A 534 0.29 1.33 5.08
N ASP A 535 -0.13 2.47 4.53
CA ASP A 535 0.20 3.80 5.06
C ASP A 535 -0.44 4.04 6.44
N GLN A 536 -1.62 3.48 6.68
CA GLN A 536 -2.29 3.51 7.99
C GLN A 536 -1.78 2.44 8.97
N GLY A 537 -0.83 1.60 8.55
CA GLY A 537 -0.31 0.49 9.35
C GLY A 537 -0.96 -0.84 9.00
N TYR A 538 -0.99 -1.76 9.96
CA TYR A 538 -1.32 -3.17 9.69
C TYR A 538 -2.76 -3.56 10.03
N VAL A 539 -3.54 -2.68 10.66
CA VAL A 539 -4.87 -3.04 11.21
C VAL A 539 -5.82 -3.51 10.11
N GLY A 540 -5.82 -2.86 8.94
CA GLY A 540 -6.64 -3.30 7.80
C GLY A 540 -6.30 -4.71 7.33
N ALA A 541 -4.99 -5.00 7.14
CA ALA A 541 -4.52 -6.33 6.76
C ALA A 541 -4.79 -7.39 7.84
N PHE A 542 -4.64 -7.03 9.11
CA PHE A 542 -4.96 -7.89 10.24
C PHE A 542 -6.45 -8.27 10.25
N THR A 543 -7.34 -7.29 10.11
CA THR A 543 -8.79 -7.51 10.09
C THR A 543 -9.22 -8.38 8.90
N ASP A 544 -8.69 -8.14 7.70
CA ASP A 544 -8.98 -9.00 6.56
C ASP A 544 -8.51 -10.44 6.78
N THR A 545 -7.30 -10.61 7.32
CA THR A 545 -6.76 -11.93 7.66
C THR A 545 -7.66 -12.63 8.70
N PHE A 546 -8.20 -11.88 9.67
CA PHE A 546 -9.15 -12.41 10.66
C PHE A 546 -10.38 -13.02 9.99
N HIS A 547 -10.97 -12.35 9.01
CA HIS A 547 -12.15 -12.85 8.32
C HIS A 547 -11.88 -14.00 7.34
N ILE A 548 -10.68 -14.07 6.76
CA ILE A 548 -10.29 -15.19 5.89
C ILE A 548 -10.44 -16.54 6.62
N VAL A 549 -10.05 -16.60 7.89
CA VAL A 549 -10.01 -17.86 8.68
C VAL A 549 -11.16 -18.01 9.66
N ARG A 550 -12.30 -17.38 9.38
CA ARG A 550 -13.53 -17.47 10.18
C ARG A 550 -14.71 -17.79 9.27
N ASP A 551 -15.71 -18.47 9.83
CA ASP A 551 -16.88 -18.86 9.05
C ASP A 551 -17.84 -17.68 8.92
N TRP A 552 -17.89 -17.09 7.73
CA TRP A 552 -18.83 -16.05 7.36
C TRP A 552 -19.96 -16.56 6.45
N SER A 553 -20.13 -17.89 6.32
CA SER A 553 -21.19 -18.51 5.49
C SER A 553 -22.60 -18.08 5.90
N SER A 554 -22.79 -17.58 7.13
CA SER A 554 -24.07 -17.04 7.60
C SER A 554 -24.53 -15.82 6.79
N TYR A 555 -23.61 -15.00 6.26
CA TYR A 555 -23.98 -13.92 5.34
C TYR A 555 -24.47 -14.48 4.00
N ALA A 556 -23.75 -15.45 3.42
CA ALA A 556 -24.15 -16.10 2.17
C ALA A 556 -25.52 -16.80 2.30
N ASN A 557 -25.81 -17.44 3.43
CA ASN A 557 -27.14 -18.00 3.73
C ASN A 557 -28.24 -16.94 3.71
N ARG A 558 -28.00 -15.76 4.31
CA ARG A 558 -28.97 -14.66 4.31
C ARG A 558 -29.18 -14.07 2.92
N VAL A 559 -28.11 -13.91 2.15
CA VAL A 559 -28.20 -13.50 0.73
C VAL A 559 -29.01 -14.50 -0.09
N CYS A 560 -28.79 -15.81 0.12
CA CYS A 560 -29.59 -16.88 -0.48
C CYS A 560 -31.07 -16.81 -0.08
N THR A 561 -31.34 -16.64 1.20
CA THR A 561 -32.71 -16.55 1.73
C THR A 561 -33.44 -15.31 1.20
N ALA A 562 -32.72 -14.20 1.00
CA ALA A 562 -33.26 -12.98 0.41
C ALA A 562 -33.47 -13.06 -1.11
N GLY A 563 -33.06 -14.15 -1.76
CA GLY A 563 -33.20 -14.34 -3.21
C GLY A 563 -32.33 -13.40 -4.05
N LEU A 564 -31.27 -12.82 -3.49
CA LEU A 564 -30.40 -11.88 -4.19
C LEU A 564 -29.44 -12.63 -5.13
N PRO A 565 -29.36 -12.32 -6.43
CA PRO A 565 -28.44 -13.00 -7.32
C PRO A 565 -26.97 -12.70 -6.94
N SER A 566 -26.11 -13.71 -7.01
CA SER A 566 -24.67 -13.55 -6.81
C SER A 566 -23.86 -14.30 -7.87
N ILE A 567 -22.89 -13.62 -8.47
CA ILE A 567 -21.99 -14.19 -9.48
C ILE A 567 -20.56 -14.06 -8.98
N HIS A 568 -19.87 -15.19 -8.85
CA HIS A 568 -18.44 -15.28 -8.60
C HIS A 568 -17.73 -15.41 -9.94
N VAL A 569 -16.80 -14.50 -10.23
CA VAL A 569 -15.90 -14.59 -11.38
C VAL A 569 -14.50 -14.83 -10.84
N HIS A 570 -13.92 -15.99 -11.16
CA HIS A 570 -12.71 -16.48 -10.51
C HIS A 570 -11.69 -16.99 -11.53
N GLY A 571 -10.42 -16.66 -11.32
CA GLY A 571 -9.34 -17.16 -12.17
C GLY A 571 -9.10 -18.65 -11.94
N LEU A 572 -9.02 -19.44 -13.01
CA LEU A 572 -8.73 -20.88 -12.90
C LEU A 572 -7.31 -21.17 -12.39
N MET A 573 -6.43 -20.18 -12.42
CA MET A 573 -5.04 -20.27 -11.96
C MET A 573 -4.80 -19.47 -10.67
N ASP A 574 -5.85 -19.07 -9.93
CA ASP A 574 -5.69 -18.37 -8.64
C ASP A 574 -4.93 -19.28 -7.65
N PRO A 575 -3.71 -18.90 -7.24
CA PRO A 575 -2.90 -19.72 -6.36
C PRO A 575 -3.31 -19.57 -4.89
N GLN A 576 -4.00 -18.49 -4.52
CA GLN A 576 -4.38 -18.18 -3.12
C GLN A 576 -5.65 -18.90 -2.72
N TYR A 577 -6.64 -18.94 -3.61
CA TYR A 577 -7.92 -19.61 -3.41
C TYR A 577 -8.24 -20.47 -4.63
N GLY A 578 -7.93 -21.77 -4.53
CA GLY A 578 -8.14 -22.70 -5.62
C GLY A 578 -9.60 -22.76 -6.07
N PHE A 579 -9.81 -22.83 -7.39
CA PHE A 579 -11.15 -22.82 -7.99
C PHE A 579 -12.07 -23.91 -7.42
N ASP A 580 -11.54 -25.09 -7.09
CA ASP A 580 -12.31 -26.19 -6.51
C ASP A 580 -12.84 -25.87 -5.10
N ASP A 581 -12.08 -25.13 -4.29
CA ASP A 581 -12.53 -24.70 -2.96
C ASP A 581 -13.63 -23.63 -3.08
N VAL A 582 -13.52 -22.73 -4.07
CA VAL A 582 -14.58 -21.77 -4.41
C VAL A 582 -15.83 -22.48 -4.94
N ALA A 583 -15.66 -23.50 -5.79
CA ALA A 583 -16.75 -24.32 -6.29
C ALA A 583 -17.45 -25.11 -5.18
N GLU A 584 -16.69 -25.65 -4.22
CA GLU A 584 -17.25 -26.33 -3.04
C GLU A 584 -18.08 -25.38 -2.17
N PHE A 585 -17.60 -24.15 -1.97
CA PHE A 585 -18.32 -23.13 -1.22
C PHE A 585 -19.61 -22.69 -1.93
N THR A 586 -19.52 -22.30 -3.20
CA THR A 586 -20.64 -21.73 -3.96
C THR A 586 -21.77 -22.74 -4.21
N LYS A 587 -21.45 -24.03 -4.43
CA LYS A 587 -22.46 -25.11 -4.61
C LYS A 587 -23.41 -25.31 -3.43
N ARG A 588 -23.10 -24.75 -2.26
CA ARG A 588 -23.97 -24.83 -1.07
C ARG A 588 -25.21 -23.93 -1.17
N PHE A 589 -25.26 -23.03 -2.16
CA PHE A 589 -26.29 -21.98 -2.26
C PHE A 589 -26.87 -21.96 -3.68
N GLU A 590 -28.20 -21.93 -3.81
CA GLU A 590 -28.88 -22.07 -5.11
C GLU A 590 -28.74 -20.84 -6.02
N ASN A 591 -28.61 -19.66 -5.44
CA ASN A 591 -28.58 -18.37 -6.12
C ASN A 591 -27.15 -17.83 -6.37
N ILE A 592 -26.13 -18.65 -6.12
CA ILE A 592 -24.72 -18.29 -6.33
C ILE A 592 -24.20 -19.03 -7.56
N GLN A 593 -23.81 -18.28 -8.59
CA GLN A 593 -23.16 -18.79 -9.77
C GLN A 593 -21.64 -18.64 -9.66
N LEU A 594 -20.87 -19.63 -10.13
CA LEU A 594 -19.42 -19.53 -10.29
C LEU A 594 -19.05 -19.59 -11.78
N ARG A 595 -18.21 -18.65 -12.22
CA ARG A 595 -17.67 -18.54 -13.58
C ARG A 595 -16.14 -18.55 -13.50
N GLY A 596 -15.53 -19.51 -14.20
CA GLY A 596 -14.08 -19.61 -14.32
C GLY A 596 -13.56 -18.76 -15.49
N VAL A 597 -12.43 -18.08 -15.28
CA VAL A 597 -11.70 -17.36 -16.32
C VAL A 597 -10.41 -18.12 -16.62
N GLU A 598 -10.26 -18.57 -17.87
CA GLU A 598 -9.05 -19.27 -18.33
C GLU A 598 -7.84 -18.34 -18.31
N ASN A 599 -6.66 -18.90 -18.00
CA ASN A 599 -5.38 -18.18 -17.97
C ASN A 599 -5.34 -16.97 -17.01
N ALA A 600 -6.26 -16.87 -16.05
CA ALA A 600 -6.29 -15.80 -15.07
C ALA A 600 -6.03 -16.29 -13.63
N GLY A 601 -5.31 -15.48 -12.86
CA GLY A 601 -5.04 -15.68 -11.43
C GLY A 601 -6.00 -14.89 -10.52
N GLN A 602 -5.54 -14.57 -9.31
CA GLN A 602 -6.27 -13.72 -8.36
C GLN A 602 -6.43 -12.28 -8.88
N LEU A 603 -5.47 -11.77 -9.62
CA LEU A 603 -5.43 -10.40 -10.16
C LEU A 603 -6.26 -10.23 -11.43
N LEU A 604 -7.35 -10.98 -11.59
CA LEU A 604 -8.14 -10.99 -12.82
C LEU A 604 -8.71 -9.61 -13.19
N LEU A 605 -9.03 -8.74 -12.23
CA LEU A 605 -9.43 -7.35 -12.52
C LEU A 605 -8.31 -6.54 -13.20
N PHE A 606 -7.05 -6.90 -12.96
CA PHE A 606 -5.89 -6.25 -13.57
C PHE A 606 -5.50 -6.90 -14.89
N GLN A 607 -5.85 -8.16 -15.07
CA GLN A 607 -5.48 -8.97 -16.22
C GLN A 607 -6.58 -8.99 -17.30
N GLU A 608 -7.77 -9.48 -16.94
CA GLU A 608 -8.93 -9.71 -17.81
C GLU A 608 -10.22 -9.21 -17.10
N PRO A 609 -10.47 -7.89 -17.06
CA PRO A 609 -11.63 -7.32 -16.35
C PRO A 609 -12.98 -7.58 -17.03
N GLU A 610 -13.00 -7.82 -18.33
CA GLU A 610 -14.23 -7.92 -19.15
C GLU A 610 -15.27 -8.93 -18.60
N PRO A 611 -14.92 -10.18 -18.23
CA PRO A 611 -15.90 -11.13 -17.68
C PRO A 611 -16.57 -10.67 -16.39
N VAL A 612 -15.88 -9.84 -15.59
CA VAL A 612 -16.43 -9.26 -14.36
C VAL A 612 -17.49 -8.22 -14.70
N PHE A 613 -17.18 -7.29 -15.59
CA PHE A 613 -18.12 -6.23 -15.94
C PHE A 613 -19.28 -6.72 -16.81
N GLN A 614 -19.10 -7.80 -17.57
CA GLN A 614 -20.20 -8.52 -18.18
C GLN A 614 -21.17 -9.06 -17.11
N ALA A 615 -20.65 -9.69 -16.05
CA ALA A 615 -21.50 -10.16 -14.93
C ALA A 615 -22.20 -9.00 -14.20
N VAL A 616 -21.55 -7.84 -14.06
CA VAL A 616 -22.20 -6.63 -13.50
C VAL A 616 -23.35 -6.17 -14.39
N ALA A 617 -23.12 -6.08 -15.70
CA ALA A 617 -24.13 -5.65 -16.66
C ALA A 617 -25.34 -6.61 -16.69
N GLU A 618 -25.12 -7.91 -16.59
CA GLU A 618 -26.18 -8.93 -16.54
C GLU A 618 -27.09 -8.81 -15.31
N LEU A 619 -26.60 -8.27 -14.19
CA LEU A 619 -27.42 -8.06 -12.99
C LEU A 619 -28.10 -6.68 -12.95
N LEU A 620 -27.72 -5.77 -13.86
CA LEU A 620 -28.37 -4.46 -14.01
C LEU A 620 -29.62 -4.52 -14.91
N THR A 621 -29.68 -5.50 -15.81
CA THR A 621 -30.83 -5.79 -16.69
C THR A 621 -31.89 -6.62 -16.00
#